data_AF-A0A970SXE7-F1
#
_entry.id   AF-A0A970SXE7-F1
#
_cell.length_a   1.000
_cell.length_b   1.000
_cell.length_c   1.000
_cell.angle_alpha   90.00
_cell.angle_beta   90.00
_cell.angle_gamma   90.00
#
_symmetry.space_group_name_H-M   'P 1'
#
loop_
_entity.id
_entity.type
_entity.pdbx_description
1 polymer ?
#
loop_
_entity_poly.entity_id
_entity_poly.type
_entity_poly.pdbx_seq_one_letter_code
_entity_poly.pdbx_strand_id
1 'polypeptide(L)' 'MVQILNSVGIGVMGASMGVSPRHDLTAMYVKFMAEIGAYAEEGAKIMMANDWLEEPPQVLDREKLARHKH' A
#
# COMPACT_ATOMS: atom_id res chain seq x y z
N MET A 1 2.97 12.08 1.48
CA MET A 1 3.88 11.98 2.65
C MET A 1 3.37 10.98 3.70
N VAL A 2 2.09 11.04 4.12
CA VAL A 2 1.50 10.09 5.10
C VAL A 2 1.42 8.64 4.59
N GLN A 3 1.05 8.41 3.32
CA GLN A 3 0.97 7.06 2.76
C GLN A 3 2.31 6.32 2.72
N ILE A 4 3.38 7.02 2.33
CA ILE A 4 4.73 6.45 2.32
C ILE A 4 5.14 6.06 3.75
N LEU A 5 4.80 6.88 4.74
CA LEU A 5 5.08 6.57 6.15
C LEU A 5 4.33 5.33 6.63
N ASN A 6 3.06 5.15 6.24
CA ASN A 6 2.29 3.94 6.56
C ASN A 6 2.94 2.69 5.96
N SER A 7 3.35 2.75 4.69
CA SER A 7 4.04 1.63 4.02
C SER A 7 5.37 1.29 4.69
N VAL A 8 6.15 2.31 5.08
CA VAL A 8 7.39 2.12 5.84
C VAL A 8 7.10 1.47 7.20
N GLY A 9 6.05 1.92 7.91
CA GLY A 9 5.63 1.36 9.19
C GLY A 9 5.29 -0.14 9.08
N ILE A 10 4.51 -0.53 8.06
CA ILE A 10 4.21 -1.94 7.77
C ILE A 10 5.50 -2.73 7.51
N GLY A 11 6.42 -2.19 6.71
CA GLY A 11 7.71 -2.84 6.44
C GLY A 11 8.55 -3.06 7.70
N VAL A 12 8.61 -2.05 8.58
CA VAL A 12 9.32 -2.15 9.88
C VAL A 12 8.66 -3.18 10.79
N MET A 13 7.32 -3.25 10.83
CA MET A 13 6.61 -4.29 11.59
C MET A 13 6.89 -5.69 11.04
N GLY A 14 6.91 -5.88 9.73
CA GLY A 14 7.29 -7.15 9.10
C GLY A 14 8.73 -7.57 9.41
N ALA A 15 9.67 -6.63 9.36
CA ALA A 15 11.06 -6.89 9.77
C ALA A 15 11.15 -7.24 11.26
N SER A 16 10.43 -6.51 12.11
CA SER A 16 10.36 -6.73 13.56
C SER A 16 9.79 -8.10 13.90
N MET A 17 8.75 -8.54 13.19
CA MET A 17 8.21 -9.90 13.30
C MET A 17 9.24 -10.96 12.93
N GLY A 18 9.98 -10.78 11.84
CA GLY A 18 10.96 -11.75 11.36
C GLY A 18 12.14 -11.96 12.31
N VAL A 19 12.55 -10.91 13.04
CA VAL A 19 13.64 -10.99 14.02
C VAL A 19 13.18 -11.33 15.45
N SER A 20 11.87 -11.24 15.72
CA SER A 20 11.32 -11.51 17.05
C SER A 20 10.94 -12.98 17.22
N PRO A 21 11.55 -13.73 18.15
CA PRO A 21 11.18 -15.13 18.41
C PRO A 21 9.86 -15.28 19.18
N ARG A 22 9.21 -14.15 19.52
CA ARG A 22 8.03 -14.07 20.36
C ARG A 22 6.75 -14.27 19.56
N HIS A 23 6.22 -15.49 19.60
CA HIS A 23 5.01 -15.89 18.86
C HIS A 23 3.75 -15.09 19.29
N ASP A 24 3.67 -14.69 20.55
CA ASP A 24 2.57 -13.85 21.07
C ASP A 24 2.50 -12.47 20.39
N LEU A 25 3.64 -11.95 19.93
CA LEU A 25 3.69 -10.68 19.21
C LEU A 25 3.29 -10.82 17.74
N THR A 26 3.48 -11.99 17.11
CA THR A 26 3.17 -12.23 15.70
C THR A 26 1.72 -11.86 15.37
N ALA A 27 0.76 -12.32 16.18
CA ALA A 27 -0.65 -12.02 15.98
C ALA A 27 -0.95 -10.51 16.14
N MET A 28 -0.29 -9.83 17.10
CA MET A 28 -0.46 -8.39 17.29
C MET A 28 0.10 -7.59 16.11
N TYR A 29 1.29 -7.91 15.62
CA TYR A 29 1.87 -7.23 14.46
C TYR A 29 1.02 -7.41 13.20
N VAL A 30 0.50 -8.61 12.94
CA VAL A 30 -0.40 -8.87 11.80
C VAL A 30 -1.68 -8.05 11.94
N LYS A 31 -2.28 -8.00 13.14
CA LYS A 31 -3.46 -7.18 13.41
C LYS A 31 -3.20 -5.71 13.12
N PHE A 32 -2.11 -5.15 13.64
CA PHE A 32 -1.78 -3.74 13.41
C PHE A 32 -1.48 -3.43 11.95
N MET A 33 -0.78 -4.30 11.24
CA MET A 33 -0.55 -4.13 9.81
C MET A 33 -1.85 -4.12 9.00
N ALA A 34 -2.82 -4.95 9.37
CA ALA A 34 -4.14 -4.94 8.73
C ALA A 34 -4.90 -3.64 9.00
N GLU A 35 -4.90 -3.14 10.24
CA GLU A 35 -5.53 -1.87 10.63
C GLU A 35 -4.89 -0.67 9.91
N ILE A 36 -3.55 -0.62 9.84
CA ILE A 36 -2.82 0.41 9.09
C ILE A 36 -3.13 0.32 7.59
N GLY A 37 -3.23 -0.90 7.04
CA GLY A 37 -3.59 -1.12 5.65
C GLY A 37 -4.98 -0.55 5.31
N ALA A 38 -5.98 -0.84 6.14
CA ALA A 38 -7.33 -0.29 5.98
C ALA A 38 -7.34 1.25 6.07
N TYR A 39 -6.64 1.81 7.06
CA TYR A 39 -6.48 3.26 7.20
C TYR A 39 -5.78 3.90 5.98
N ALA A 40 -4.74 3.25 5.46
CA ALA A 40 -4.03 3.69 4.28
C ALA A 40 -4.94 3.70 3.04
N GLU A 41 -5.77 2.66 2.86
CA GLU A 41 -6.76 2.57 1.78
C GLU A 41 -7.80 3.70 1.86
N GLU A 42 -8.35 3.99 3.05
CA GLU A 42 -9.27 5.11 3.23
C GLU A 42 -8.60 6.45 2.89
N GLY A 43 -7.36 6.64 3.34
CA GLY A 43 -6.57 7.82 2.97
C GLY A 43 -6.32 7.90 1.45
N ALA A 44 -6.06 6.78 0.78
CA ALA A 44 -5.91 6.69 -0.67
C ALA A 44 -7.17 7.16 -1.39
N LYS A 45 -8.35 6.68 -0.98
CA LYS A 45 -9.65 7.10 -1.53
C LYS A 45 -9.88 8.60 -1.38
N ILE A 46 -9.55 9.18 -0.22
CA ILE A 46 -9.68 10.64 0.00
C ILE A 46 -8.75 11.42 -0.92
N MET A 47 -7.48 11.00 -1.07
CA MET A 47 -6.55 11.71 -1.95
C MET A 47 -6.97 11.59 -3.42
N MET A 48 -7.48 10.44 -3.86
CA MET A 48 -8.03 10.30 -5.22
C MET A 48 -9.23 11.21 -5.43
N ALA A 49 -10.15 11.28 -4.46
CA ALA A 49 -11.33 12.15 -4.54
C ALA A 49 -11.01 13.65 -4.61
N ASN A 50 -9.81 14.05 -4.17
CA ASN A 50 -9.34 15.44 -4.18
C ASN A 50 -8.20 15.68 -5.19
N ASP A 51 -7.92 14.73 -6.10
CA ASP A 51 -6.81 14.81 -7.06
C ASP A 51 -5.41 15.05 -6.41
N TRP A 52 -5.22 14.61 -5.17
CA TRP A 52 -3.93 14.69 -4.45
C TRP A 52 -3.03 13.47 -4.68
N LEU A 53 -3.60 12.37 -5.20
CA LEU A 53 -2.87 11.17 -5.54
C LEU A 53 -2.65 11.13 -7.05
N GLU A 54 -1.40 11.33 -7.47
CA GLU A 54 -1.03 11.18 -8.87
C GLU A 54 -1.21 9.73 -9.32
N GLU A 55 -1.73 9.55 -10.53
CA GLU A 55 -1.80 8.23 -11.14
C GLU A 55 -0.38 7.76 -11.47
N PRO A 56 0.08 6.61 -10.95
CA PRO A 56 1.41 6.11 -11.28
C PRO A 56 1.48 5.79 -12.78
N PRO A 57 2.67 5.86 -13.40
CA PRO A 57 2.82 5.57 -14.81
C PRO A 57 2.24 4.20 -15.16
N GLN A 58 1.13 4.19 -15.90
CA GLN A 58 0.54 2.94 -16.37
C GLN A 58 1.40 2.38 -17.50
N VAL A 59 1.70 1.09 -17.45
CA VAL A 59 2.27 0.40 -18.61
C VAL A 59 1.23 0.44 -19.72
N LEU A 60 1.61 0.99 -20.87
CA LEU A 60 0.76 1.05 -22.04
C LEU A 60 0.26 -0.35 -22.41
N ASP A 61 -1.07 -0.54 -22.41
CA ASP A 61 -1.69 -1.74 -22.94
C ASP A 61 -1.42 -1.83 -24.44
N ARG A 62 -0.44 -2.67 -24.79
CA ARG A 62 0.04 -2.84 -26.17
C ARG A 62 -1.05 -3.33 -27.10
N GLU A 63 -1.98 -4.15 -26.61
CA GLU A 63 -3.08 -4.64 -27.43
C GLU A 63 -4.11 -3.54 -27.68
N LYS A 64 -4.43 -2.74 -26.66
CA LYS A 64 -5.33 -1.59 -26.81
C LYS A 64 -4.73 -0.52 -27.74
N LEU A 65 -3.41 -0.31 -27.68
CA LEU A 65 -2.69 0.56 -28.64
C LEU A 65 -2.71 0.01 -30.07
N ALA A 66 -2.52 -1.30 -30.24
CA ALA A 66 -2.54 -1.94 -31.56
C ALA A 66 -3.93 -1.85 -32.20
N ARG A 67 -5.00 -1.98 -31.40
CA ARG A 67 -6.40 -1.85 -31.85
C ARG A 67 -6.82 -0.40 -32.15
N HIS A 68 -6.18 0.60 -31.54
CA HIS A 68 -6.42 2.03 -31.80
C HIS A 68 -5.54 2.63 -32.91
N LYS A 69 -4.70 1.85 -33.58
CA LYS A 69 -4.03 2.28 -34.82
C LYS A 69 -4.98 2.11 -36.02
N HIS A 70 -5.94 3.02 -36.18
CA HIS A 70 -6.65 3.27 -37.45
C HIS A 70 -7.18 4.69 -37.49
#